data_AF-K2FGE2-F1
#
_entry.id   AF-K2FGE2-F1
#
_cell.length_a   1.000
_cell.length_b   1.000
_cell.length_c   1.000
_cell.angle_alpha   90.00
_cell.angle_beta   90.00
_cell.angle_gamma   90.00
#
_symmetry.space_group_name_H-M   'P 1'
#
loop_
_entity.id
_entity.type
_entity.pdbx_description
1 polymer ?
#
loop_
_entity_poly.entity_id
_entity_poly.type
_entity_poly.pdbx_seq_one_letter_code
_entity_poly.pdbx_strand_id
1 'polypeptide(L)'
;MNVTQDLSILHLILDASAVVQVVMALLAGVSCMSWYYIFMKWFSVRQERAKTETFERDFWSVGDLNSLFNSAVSDRHNAGSMERVFEAGFREFTKLKGQKNLESKDVVDGSR
;
A
#
# COMPACT_ATOMS: atom_id res chain seq x y z
N MET A 1 -39.54 -34.77 -30.67
CA MET A 1 -39.70 -33.32 -30.42
C MET A 1 -38.91 -32.97 -29.16
N ASN A 2 -37.66 -32.52 -29.33
CA ASN A 2 -36.83 -32.00 -28.23
C ASN A 2 -36.82 -30.48 -28.36
N VAL A 3 -37.84 -29.83 -27.82
CA VAL A 3 -38.04 -28.35 -27.85
C VAL A 3 -37.17 -27.65 -26.78
N THR A 4 -36.38 -28.41 -26.03
CA THR A 4 -35.62 -27.95 -24.87
C THR A 4 -34.20 -27.48 -25.19
N GLN A 5 -33.69 -27.66 -26.42
CA GLN A 5 -32.37 -27.16 -26.82
C GLN A 5 -32.38 -25.77 -27.47
N ASP A 6 -33.55 -25.28 -27.91
CA ASP A 6 -33.69 -23.96 -28.55
C ASP A 6 -33.71 -22.79 -27.57
N LEU A 7 -33.72 -23.06 -26.25
CA LEU A 7 -33.63 -22.03 -25.20
C LEU A 7 -32.27 -22.06 -24.49
N SER A 8 -31.20 -22.43 -25.18
CA SER A 8 -29.86 -22.19 -24.67
C SER A 8 -29.60 -20.67 -24.65
N ILE A 9 -29.20 -20.13 -23.50
CA ILE A 9 -28.87 -18.69 -23.34
C ILE A 9 -27.90 -18.23 -24.43
N LEU A 10 -26.97 -19.10 -24.85
CA LEU A 10 -26.07 -18.82 -25.95
C LEU A 10 -26.80 -18.63 -27.28
N HIS A 11 -27.81 -19.45 -27.59
CA HIS A 11 -28.59 -19.31 -28.82
C HIS A 11 -29.36 -17.98 -28.88
N LEU A 12 -29.98 -17.59 -27.76
CA LEU A 12 -30.63 -16.28 -27.59
C LEU A 12 -29.69 -15.09 -27.80
N ILE A 13 -28.42 -15.24 -27.39
CA ILE A 13 -27.38 -14.21 -27.58
C ILE A 13 -26.92 -14.20 -29.06
N LEU A 14 -26.77 -15.37 -29.67
CA LEU A 14 -26.33 -15.51 -31.07
C LEU A 14 -27.39 -15.05 -32.09
N ASP A 15 -28.68 -15.20 -31.78
CA ASP A 15 -29.81 -14.70 -32.59
C ASP A 15 -30.12 -13.21 -32.34
N ALA A 16 -29.58 -12.62 -31.27
CA ALA A 16 -29.75 -11.20 -31.01
C ALA A 16 -29.07 -10.33 -32.08
N SER A 17 -29.55 -9.11 -32.26
CA SER A 17 -28.96 -8.19 -33.25
C SER A 17 -27.48 -7.93 -32.96
N ALA A 18 -26.69 -7.71 -34.02
CA ALA A 18 -25.25 -7.48 -33.91
C ALA A 18 -24.90 -6.35 -32.92
N VAL A 19 -25.73 -5.31 -32.83
CA VAL A 19 -25.56 -4.21 -31.87
C VAL A 19 -25.68 -4.71 -30.42
N VAL A 20 -26.68 -5.55 -30.13
CA VAL A 20 -26.90 -6.12 -28.78
C VAL A 20 -25.74 -7.02 -28.37
N GLN A 21 -25.22 -7.84 -29.30
CA GLN A 21 -24.05 -8.68 -29.05
C GLN A 21 -22.81 -7.86 -28.67
N VAL A 22 -22.55 -6.76 -29.38
CA VAL A 22 -21.43 -5.85 -29.07
C VAL A 22 -21.60 -5.23 -27.70
N VAL A 23 -22.80 -4.75 -27.35
CA VAL A 23 -23.07 -4.18 -26.03
C VAL A 23 -22.85 -5.22 -24.93
N MET A 24 -23.32 -6.46 -25.10
CA MET A 24 -23.12 -7.52 -24.10
C MET A 24 -21.65 -7.92 -23.97
N ALA A 25 -20.91 -8.00 -25.08
CA ALA A 25 -19.47 -8.24 -25.04
C ALA A 25 -18.71 -7.12 -24.31
N LEU A 26 -19.09 -5.86 -24.55
CA LEU A 26 -18.49 -4.70 -23.88
C LEU A 26 -18.79 -4.72 -22.37
N LEU A 27 -20.04 -4.96 -21.99
CA LEU A 27 -20.44 -5.09 -20.57
C LEU A 27 -19.70 -6.22 -19.88
N ALA A 28 -19.56 -7.39 -20.53
CA ALA A 28 -18.78 -8.50 -20.01
C ALA A 28 -17.30 -8.13 -19.83
N GLY A 29 -16.70 -7.48 -20.83
CA GLY A 29 -15.32 -6.99 -20.76
C GLY A 29 -15.09 -6.01 -19.61
N VAL A 30 -15.97 -5.01 -19.45
CA VAL A 30 -15.90 -4.03 -18.35
C VAL A 30 -16.11 -4.71 -17.00
N SER A 31 -17.03 -5.68 -16.91
CA SER A 31 -17.24 -6.46 -15.69
C SER A 31 -15.97 -7.22 -15.28
N CYS A 32 -15.35 -7.94 -16.22
CA CYS A 32 -14.07 -8.63 -15.99
C CYS A 32 -12.95 -7.66 -15.58
N MET A 33 -12.84 -6.50 -16.25
CA MET A 33 -11.86 -5.47 -15.88
C MET A 33 -12.11 -4.95 -14.45
N SER A 34 -13.36 -4.71 -14.07
CA SER A 34 -13.71 -4.25 -12.73
C SER A 34 -13.24 -5.24 -11.66
N TRP A 35 -13.55 -6.52 -11.84
CA TRP A 35 -13.08 -7.58 -10.93
C TRP A 35 -11.55 -7.68 -10.89
N TYR A 36 -10.87 -7.58 -12.03
CA TYR A 36 -9.41 -7.55 -12.09
C TYR A 36 -8.82 -6.38 -11.28
N TYR A 37 -9.35 -5.16 -11.44
CA TYR A 37 -8.92 -4.00 -10.68
C TYR A 37 -9.20 -4.14 -9.18
N ILE A 38 -10.35 -4.71 -8.79
CA ILE A 38 -10.69 -4.97 -7.39
C ILE A 38 -9.64 -5.89 -6.77
N PHE A 39 -9.31 -7.02 -7.41
CA PHE A 39 -8.30 -7.94 -6.91
C PHE A 39 -6.90 -7.33 -6.86
N MET A 40 -6.50 -6.60 -7.91
CA MET A 40 -5.19 -5.94 -7.96
C MET A 40 -5.01 -4.92 -6.83
N LYS A 41 -6.03 -4.09 -6.60
CA LYS A 41 -6.01 -3.08 -5.54
C LYS A 41 -6.06 -3.72 -4.16
N TRP A 42 -6.83 -4.80 -4.00
CA TRP A 42 -6.89 -5.54 -2.74
C TRP A 42 -5.53 -6.15 -2.38
N PHE A 43 -4.82 -6.73 -3.35
CA PHE A 43 -3.49 -7.30 -3.11
C PHE A 43 -2.47 -6.21 -2.74
N SER A 44 -2.48 -5.07 -3.45
CA SER A 44 -1.61 -3.94 -3.15
C SER A 44 -1.80 -3.41 -1.72
N VAL A 45 -3.05 -3.20 -1.29
CA VAL A 45 -3.35 -2.73 0.08
C VAL A 45 -2.96 -3.77 1.13
N ARG A 46 -3.19 -5.06 0.85
CA ARG A 46 -2.85 -6.14 1.78
C ARG A 46 -1.34 -6.30 1.95
N GLN A 47 -0.56 -6.12 0.89
CA GLN A 47 0.90 -6.19 0.96
C GLN A 47 1.49 -5.07 1.81
N GLU A 48 1.04 -3.82 1.62
CA GLU A 48 1.50 -2.68 2.43
C GLU A 48 1.10 -2.81 3.91
N ARG A 49 -0.09 -3.36 4.19
CA ARG A 49 -0.53 -3.64 5.56
C ARG A 49 0.34 -4.68 6.26
N ALA A 50 0.69 -5.78 5.58
CA ALA A 50 1.53 -6.83 6.15
C ALA A 50 2.94 -6.34 6.50
N LYS A 51 3.51 -5.46 5.65
CA LYS A 51 4.81 -4.81 5.94
C LYS A 51 4.73 -3.92 7.17
N THR A 52 3.65 -3.13 7.29
CA THR A 52 3.42 -2.24 8.42
C THR A 52 3.28 -3.00 9.74
N GLU A 53 2.51 -4.08 9.75
CA GLU A 53 2.30 -4.91 10.96
C GLU A 53 3.60 -5.58 11.45
N THR A 54 4.49 -5.95 10.52
CA THR A 54 5.80 -6.52 10.87
C THR A 54 6.69 -5.47 11.53
N PHE A 55 6.82 -4.29 10.92
CA PHE A 55 7.55 -3.18 11.52
C PHE A 55 7.00 -2.79 12.91
N GLU A 56 5.69 -2.71 13.04
CA GLU A 56 5.05 -2.33 14.31
C GLU A 56 5.37 -3.34 15.42
N ARG A 57 5.28 -4.64 15.13
CA ARG A 57 5.69 -5.68 16.09
C ARG A 57 7.15 -5.53 16.50
N ASP A 58 8.05 -5.26 15.54
CA ASP A 58 9.48 -5.11 15.82
C ASP A 58 9.73 -3.85 16.67
N PHE A 59 9.02 -2.75 16.40
CA PHE A 59 9.03 -1.52 17.19
C PHE A 59 8.59 -1.72 18.64
N TRP A 60 7.53 -2.49 18.88
CA TRP A 60 7.07 -2.79 20.24
C TRP A 60 7.90 -3.87 20.94
N SER A 61 8.60 -4.72 20.20
CA SER A 61 9.39 -5.83 20.78
C SER A 61 10.81 -5.44 21.20
N VAL A 62 11.38 -4.35 20.66
CA VAL A 62 12.78 -3.98 20.87
C VAL A 62 12.87 -2.66 21.64
N GLY A 63 13.41 -2.71 22.86
CA GLY A 63 13.70 -1.52 23.67
C GLY A 63 14.82 -0.62 23.12
N ASP A 64 15.45 -0.97 21.99
CA ASP A 64 16.53 -0.23 21.35
C ASP A 64 16.17 0.25 19.93
N LEU A 65 15.68 1.48 19.88
CA LEU A 65 15.31 2.21 18.67
C LEU A 65 16.48 2.43 17.69
N ASN A 66 17.74 2.40 18.15
CA ASN A 66 18.89 2.56 17.25
C ASN A 66 19.08 1.34 16.34
N SER A 67 18.86 0.14 16.86
CA SER A 67 18.94 -1.09 16.07
C SER A 67 17.89 -1.10 14.95
N LEU A 68 16.68 -0.62 15.28
CA LEU A 68 15.56 -0.50 14.34
C LEU A 68 15.84 0.56 13.27
N PHE A 69 16.42 1.70 13.65
CA PHE A 69 16.87 2.72 12.71
C PHE A 69 17.92 2.18 11.73
N ASN A 70 18.92 1.43 12.21
CA ASN A 70 19.94 0.84 11.34
C ASN A 70 19.35 -0.19 10.36
N SER A 71 18.39 -1.01 10.79
CA SER A 71 17.67 -1.92 9.89
C SER A 71 16.85 -1.17 8.84
N ALA A 72 16.13 -0.11 9.24
CA ALA A 72 15.34 0.72 8.33
C ALA A 72 16.20 1.45 7.27
N VAL A 73 17.39 1.93 7.66
CA VAL A 73 18.35 2.56 6.74
C VAL A 73 18.99 1.54 5.80
N SER A 74 19.29 0.34 6.30
CA SER A 74 19.94 -0.71 5.50
C SER A 74 19.02 -1.32 4.46
N ASP A 75 17.72 -1.47 4.76
CA ASP A 75 16.75 -2.10 3.86
C ASP A 75 15.84 -1.09 3.15
N ARG A 76 16.38 0.09 2.82
CA ARG A 76 15.64 1.20 2.18
C ARG A 76 14.91 0.83 0.86
N HIS A 77 15.32 -0.27 0.21
CA HIS A 77 14.70 -0.75 -1.03
C HIS A 77 13.47 -1.64 -0.80
N ASN A 78 13.40 -2.37 0.32
CA ASN A 78 12.20 -3.14 0.71
C ASN A 78 11.35 -2.45 1.78
N ALA A 79 11.87 -1.36 2.37
CA ALA A 79 11.26 -0.66 3.47
C ALA A 79 9.82 -0.23 3.15
N GLY A 80 8.89 -0.68 4.01
CA GLY A 80 7.48 -0.32 3.93
C GLY A 80 7.25 1.20 4.09
N SER A 81 6.05 1.66 3.75
CA SER A 81 5.64 3.06 3.95
C SER A 81 5.95 3.58 5.36
N MET A 82 5.68 2.75 6.38
CA MET A 82 5.83 3.11 7.80
C MET A 82 7.30 3.30 8.20
N GLU A 83 8.20 2.43 7.72
CA GLU A 83 9.64 2.47 8.00
C GLU A 83 10.29 3.76 7.50
N ARG A 84 9.89 4.24 6.32
CA ARG A 84 10.38 5.52 5.77
C ARG A 84 9.95 6.72 6.59
N VAL A 85 8.73 6.70 7.13
CA VAL A 85 8.24 7.77 8.03
C VAL A 85 9.01 7.76 9.34
N PHE A 86 9.27 6.57 9.89
CA PHE A 86 10.08 6.41 11.10
C PHE A 86 11.53 6.88 10.89
N GLU A 87 12.18 6.47 9.80
CA GLU A 87 13.54 6.90 9.44
C GLU A 87 13.65 8.43 9.43
N ALA A 88 12.72 9.10 8.74
CA ALA A 88 12.69 10.56 8.65
C ALA A 88 12.51 11.23 10.03
N GLY A 89 11.60 10.71 10.85
CA GLY A 89 11.34 11.24 12.20
C GLY A 89 12.50 11.01 13.16
N PHE A 90 13.07 9.80 13.17
CA PHE A 90 14.17 9.44 14.06
C PHE A 90 15.48 10.15 13.68
N ARG A 91 15.70 10.38 12.38
CA ARG A 91 16.82 11.19 11.88
C ARG A 91 16.74 12.64 12.35
N GLU A 92 15.57 13.27 12.33
CA GLU A 92 15.43 14.63 12.83
C GLU A 92 15.53 14.68 14.37
N PHE A 93 14.97 13.69 15.07
CA PHE A 93 15.10 13.59 16.53
C PHE A 93 16.56 13.44 16.98
N THR A 94 17.34 12.58 16.32
CA THR A 94 18.77 12.40 16.62
C THR A 94 19.59 13.64 16.30
N LYS A 95 19.28 14.35 15.22
CA LYS A 95 19.88 15.65 14.88
C LYS A 95 19.61 16.72 15.95
N LEU A 96 18.37 16.84 16.41
CA LEU A 96 17.98 17.76 17.49
C LEU A 96 18.64 17.37 18.83
N LYS A 97 18.73 16.08 19.13
CA LYS A 97 19.38 15.57 20.34
C LYS A 97 20.91 15.78 20.32
N GLY A 98 21.53 15.67 19.15
CA GLY A 98 22.94 16.01 18.94
C GLY A 98 23.23 17.50 19.08
N GLN A 99 22.28 18.36 18.68
CA GLN A 99 22.37 19.81 18.89
C GLN A 99 22.21 20.24 20.35
N LYS A 100 21.56 19.43 21.21
CA LYS A 100 21.37 19.74 22.63
C LYS A 100 22.68 19.77 23.46
N ASN A 101 23.82 19.41 22.86
CA ASN A 101 25.16 19.52 23.46
C ASN A 101 25.93 20.77 23.01
N LEU A 102 25.31 21.60 22.17
CA LEU A 102 25.77 22.95 21.86
C LEU A 102 24.78 23.90 22.53
N GLU A 103 25.30 24.93 23.19
CA GLU A 103 24.55 26.09 23.69
C GLU A 103 23.86 25.98 25.07
N SER A 104 24.57 25.49 26.11
CA SER A 104 24.45 26.14 27.44
C SER A 104 25.23 27.46 27.51
N LYS A 105 26.09 27.74 26.52
CA LYS A 105 26.88 28.98 26.43
C LYS A 105 26.11 30.15 25.80
N ASP A 106 25.16 29.89 24.92
CA ASP A 106 24.45 30.96 24.19
C ASP A 106 23.14 31.38 24.86
N VAL A 107 22.66 30.60 25.84
CA VAL A 107 21.55 31.03 26.73
C VAL A 107 21.98 32.14 27.70
N VAL A 108 23.29 32.32 27.96
CA VAL A 108 23.80 33.36 28.88
C VAL A 108 24.17 34.66 28.15
N ASP A 109 24.49 34.60 26.85
CA ASP A 109 24.92 35.78 26.09
C ASP A 109 23.75 36.71 25.68
N GLY A 110 22.51 36.23 25.71
CA GLY A 110 21.29 37.03 25.47
C GLY A 110 20.87 37.96 26.61
N SER A 111 21.70 38.13 27.64
CA SER A 111 21.41 38.94 28.83
C SER A 111 22.33 40.16 29.03
N ARG A 112 23.10 40.54 28.00
CA ARG A 112 23.91 41.76 27.98
C ARG A 112 23.51 42.72 26.88
#